data_AF-A0A931YN23-F1
#
_entry.id   AF-A0A931YN23-F1
#
_cell.length_a   1.000
_cell.length_b   1.000
_cell.length_c   1.000
_cell.angle_alpha   90.00
_cell.angle_beta   90.00
_cell.angle_gamma   90.00
#
_symmetry.space_group_name_H-M   'P 1'
#
loop_
_entity.id
_entity.type
_entity.pdbx_description
1 polymer ?
#
loop_
_entity_poly.entity_id
_entity_poly.type
_entity_poly.pdbx_seq_one_letter_code
_entity_poly.pdbx_strand_id
1 'polypeptide(L)'
;MSEFLRPLDVVEHTPEELQLIADLLAHGREDTEVMRRVVAWTEAREAEAERGGVEARVLFERRRASLYWRSGYRSDAEDTWDAAIDFARNEQRDDLCDAVIQERAALMHRP
;
A
#
# COMPACT_ATOMS: atom_id res chain seq x y z
N MET A 1 20.91 8.49 -14.74
CA MET A 1 21.28 7.99 -13.40
C MET A 1 20.11 7.15 -12.93
N SER A 2 20.27 5.84 -12.90
CA SER A 2 19.27 4.93 -12.36
C SER A 2 19.16 5.16 -10.85
N GLU A 3 18.04 5.70 -10.39
CA GLU A 3 17.60 5.59 -8.98
C GLU A 3 17.09 4.17 -8.65
N PHE A 4 17.60 3.18 -9.38
CA PHE A 4 17.15 1.80 -9.25
C PHE A 4 17.75 1.21 -7.99
N LEU A 5 16.84 0.77 -7.12
CA LEU A 5 17.10 -0.13 -6.00
C LEU A 5 17.87 0.52 -4.85
N ARG A 6 17.30 1.58 -4.27
CA ARG A 6 17.29 1.59 -2.80
C ARG A 6 16.66 0.25 -2.38
N PRO A 7 17.14 -0.41 -1.31
CA PRO A 7 16.31 -1.41 -0.62
C PRO A 7 14.92 -0.80 -0.54
N LEU A 8 13.88 -1.54 -0.88
CA LEU A 8 12.51 -1.04 -0.81
C LEU A 8 12.16 -0.89 0.67
N ASP A 9 12.81 0.09 1.29
CA ASP A 9 12.75 0.50 2.66
C ASP A 9 11.28 0.74 2.97
N VAL A 10 10.91 0.35 4.19
CA VAL A 10 9.61 0.54 4.83
C VAL A 10 8.83 1.66 4.16
N VAL A 11 7.63 1.38 3.65
CA VAL A 11 6.75 2.42 3.11
C VAL A 11 6.70 3.61 4.07
N GLU A 12 7.32 4.71 3.67
CA GLU A 12 7.22 5.98 4.37
C GLU A 12 5.87 6.59 4.03
N HIS A 13 5.06 6.82 5.07
CA HIS A 13 3.73 7.38 4.90
C HIS A 13 3.84 8.90 4.85
N THR A 14 3.22 9.48 3.85
CA THR A 14 2.92 10.90 3.76
C THR A 14 2.08 11.36 4.97
N PRO A 15 2.07 12.66 5.29
CA PRO A 15 1.21 13.19 6.34
C PRO A 15 -0.28 12.86 6.14
N GLU A 16 -0.74 12.82 4.87
CA GLU A 16 -2.10 12.44 4.52
C GLU A 16 -2.39 10.96 4.87
N GLU A 17 -1.51 10.05 4.47
CA GLU A 17 -1.63 8.61 4.79
C GLU A 17 -1.59 8.37 6.31
N LEU A 18 -0.74 9.10 7.05
CA LEU A 18 -0.70 9.02 8.51
C LEU A 18 -2.00 9.50 9.16
N GLN A 19 -2.61 10.57 8.63
CA GLN A 19 -3.89 11.05 9.12
C GLN A 19 -5.01 10.03 8.83
N LEU A 20 -5.04 9.43 7.64
CA LEU A 20 -6.02 8.39 7.31
C LEU A 20 -5.88 7.17 8.24
N ILE A 21 -4.65 6.76 8.57
CA ILE A 21 -4.41 5.69 9.56
C ILE A 21 -4.99 6.09 10.92
N ALA A 22 -4.68 7.29 11.40
CA ALA A 22 -5.16 7.76 12.69
C ALA A 22 -6.70 7.83 12.73
N ASP A 23 -7.33 8.33 11.67
CA ASP A 23 -8.79 8.44 11.56
C ASP A 23 -9.44 7.04 11.56
N LEU A 24 -8.88 6.11 10.79
CA LEU A 24 -9.34 4.73 10.71
C LEU A 24 -9.19 3.96 12.03
N LEU A 25 -8.13 4.23 12.80
CA LEU A 25 -7.93 3.66 14.14
C LEU A 25 -8.91 4.24 15.16
N ALA A 26 -9.25 5.52 15.06
CA ALA A 26 -10.09 6.21 16.02
C ALA A 26 -11.59 5.97 15.79
N HIS A 27 -12.01 5.89 14.52
CA HIS A 27 -13.43 5.93 14.14
C HIS A 27 -13.92 4.68 13.41
N GLY A 28 -13.02 3.81 12.97
CA GLY A 28 -13.41 2.61 12.24
C GLY A 28 -13.81 2.88 10.77
N ARG A 29 -14.27 1.84 10.08
CA ARG A 29 -14.78 1.91 8.69
C ARG A 29 -16.26 2.25 8.61
N GLU A 30 -16.96 2.14 9.72
CA GLU A 30 -18.36 2.53 9.85
C GLU A 30 -18.54 4.05 9.79
N ASP A 31 -17.47 4.82 10.06
CA ASP A 31 -17.48 6.26 9.88
C ASP A 31 -17.47 6.61 8.39
N THR A 32 -18.60 7.16 7.93
CA THR A 32 -18.83 7.50 6.53
C THR A 32 -17.86 8.56 6.03
N GLU A 33 -17.47 9.51 6.87
CA GLU A 33 -16.57 10.59 6.48
C GLU A 33 -15.13 10.10 6.36
N VAL A 34 -14.69 9.24 7.28
CA VAL A 34 -13.38 8.59 7.19
C VAL A 34 -13.30 7.74 5.92
N MET A 35 -14.32 6.92 5.64
CA MET A 35 -14.33 6.10 4.43
C MET A 35 -14.41 6.92 3.16
N ARG A 36 -15.15 8.04 3.15
CA ARG A 36 -15.17 8.97 2.01
C ARG A 36 -13.78 9.50 1.69
N ARG A 37 -12.98 9.84 2.71
CA ARG A 37 -11.60 10.31 2.54
C ARG A 37 -10.65 9.20 2.08
N VAL A 38 -10.78 8.00 2.62
CA VAL A 38 -10.01 6.83 2.19
C VAL A 38 -10.28 6.52 0.71
N VAL A 39 -11.56 6.54 0.29
CA VAL A 39 -11.94 6.34 -1.12
C VAL A 39 -11.36 7.44 -2.00
N ALA A 40 -11.54 8.71 -1.64
CA ALA A 40 -11.00 9.82 -2.43
C ALA A 40 -9.48 9.76 -2.57
N TRP A 41 -8.77 9.40 -1.51
CA TRP A 41 -7.32 9.18 -1.55
C TRP A 41 -6.96 8.00 -2.47
N THR A 42 -7.70 6.90 -2.37
CA THR A 42 -7.47 5.69 -3.20
C THR A 42 -7.64 6.02 -4.68
N GLU A 43 -8.74 6.67 -5.06
CA GLU A 43 -9.01 7.06 -6.45
C GLU A 43 -7.94 8.01 -7.01
N ALA A 44 -7.51 8.99 -6.22
CA ALA A 44 -6.47 9.94 -6.64
C ALA A 44 -5.12 9.25 -6.88
N ARG A 45 -4.71 8.36 -5.96
CA ARG A 45 -3.44 7.63 -6.06
C ARG A 45 -3.47 6.55 -7.13
N GLU A 46 -4.62 5.91 -7.34
CA GLU A 46 -4.84 4.96 -8.43
C GLU A 46 -4.67 5.64 -9.79
N ALA A 47 -5.32 6.79 -10.01
CA ALA A 47 -5.18 7.56 -11.26
C ALA A 47 -3.75 8.07 -11.50
N GLU A 48 -2.99 8.37 -10.45
CA GLU A 48 -1.55 8.67 -10.55
C GLU A 48 -0.73 7.43 -10.93
N ALA A 49 -1.01 6.29 -10.29
CA ALA A 49 -0.33 5.03 -10.53
C ALA A 49 -0.54 4.51 -11.97
N GLU A 50 -1.75 4.63 -12.52
CA GLU A 50 -2.05 4.25 -13.90
C GLU A 50 -1.17 5.01 -14.92
N ARG A 51 -0.84 6.27 -14.62
CA ARG A 51 0.05 7.08 -15.46
C ARG A 51 1.54 6.76 -15.25
N GLY A 52 1.89 6.17 -14.11
CA GLY A 52 3.26 5.84 -13.73
C GLY A 52 3.71 4.41 -14.11
N GLY A 53 2.81 3.59 -14.65
CA GLY A 53 3.11 2.22 -15.07
C GLY A 53 3.24 1.22 -13.91
N VAL A 54 3.83 0.06 -14.20
CA VAL A 54 3.83 -1.11 -13.31
C VAL A 54 4.41 -0.81 -11.92
N GLU A 55 5.55 -0.14 -11.86
CA GLU A 55 6.22 0.19 -10.60
C GLU A 55 5.39 1.13 -9.73
N ALA A 56 4.77 2.15 -10.34
CA ALA A 56 3.90 3.08 -9.63
C ALA A 56 2.65 2.37 -9.11
N ARG A 57 2.09 1.43 -9.88
CA ARG A 57 0.96 0.59 -9.43
C ARG A 57 1.33 -0.28 -8.24
N VAL A 58 2.45 -1.01 -8.31
CA VAL A 58 2.90 -1.85 -7.18
C VAL A 58 3.20 -0.99 -5.95
N LEU A 59 3.82 0.18 -6.10
CA LEU A 59 4.09 1.09 -4.98
C LEU A 59 2.80 1.60 -4.34
N PHE A 60 1.79 1.95 -5.13
CA PHE A 60 0.48 2.36 -4.63
C PHE A 60 -0.17 1.23 -3.81
N GLU A 61 -0.20 0.01 -4.33
CA GLU A 61 -0.81 -1.12 -3.65
C GLU A 61 -0.09 -1.43 -2.32
N ARG A 62 1.25 -1.36 -2.29
CA ARG A 62 2.03 -1.48 -1.05
C ARG A 62 1.67 -0.42 -0.01
N ARG A 63 1.52 0.84 -0.44
CA ARG A 63 1.08 1.93 0.43
C ARG A 63 -0.31 1.68 1.00
N ARG A 64 -1.25 1.24 0.16
CA ARG A 64 -2.61 0.91 0.57
C ARG A 64 -2.65 -0.26 1.55
N ALA A 65 -1.89 -1.32 1.29
CA ALA A 65 -1.77 -2.47 2.19
C ALA A 65 -1.20 -2.06 3.55
N SER A 66 -0.12 -1.26 3.57
CA SER A 66 0.46 -0.75 4.80
C SER A 66 -0.51 0.15 5.59
N LEU A 67 -1.29 1.00 4.91
CA LEU A 67 -2.34 1.81 5.53
C LEU A 67 -3.36 0.92 6.24
N TYR A 68 -3.86 -0.13 5.59
CA TYR A 68 -4.80 -1.07 6.20
C TYR A 68 -4.18 -1.86 7.35
N TRP A 69 -2.94 -2.34 7.19
CA TRP A 69 -2.23 -3.09 8.22
C TRP A 69 -2.09 -2.27 9.51
N ARG A 70 -1.60 -1.04 9.38
CA ARG A 70 -1.39 -0.10 10.49
C ARG A 70 -2.69 0.35 11.15
N SER A 71 -3.79 0.31 10.41
CA SER A 71 -5.13 0.64 10.91
C SER A 71 -5.85 -0.56 11.54
N GLY A 72 -5.21 -1.73 11.59
CA GLY A 72 -5.78 -2.95 12.18
C GLY A 72 -6.61 -3.83 11.22
N TYR A 73 -6.79 -3.41 9.96
CA TYR A 73 -7.52 -4.15 8.93
C TYR A 73 -6.62 -5.17 8.23
N ARG A 74 -6.26 -6.23 8.96
CA ARG A 74 -5.26 -7.21 8.50
C ARG A 74 -5.69 -7.96 7.24
N SER A 75 -6.94 -8.41 7.16
CA SER A 75 -7.44 -9.14 5.98
C SER A 75 -7.31 -8.29 4.72
N ASP A 76 -7.73 -7.02 4.78
CA ASP A 76 -7.65 -6.14 3.62
C ASP A 76 -6.21 -5.80 3.22
N ALA A 77 -5.32 -5.70 4.20
CA ALA A 77 -3.89 -5.53 3.93
C ALA A 77 -3.32 -6.75 3.19
N GLU A 78 -3.68 -7.96 3.62
CA GLU A 78 -3.29 -9.21 2.98
C GLU A 78 -3.81 -9.31 1.56
N ASP A 79 -5.11 -9.07 1.35
CA ASP A 79 -5.73 -9.06 0.03
C ASP A 79 -5.05 -8.03 -0.90
N THR A 80 -4.67 -6.87 -0.35
CA THR A 80 -4.00 -5.81 -1.11
C THR A 80 -2.57 -6.21 -1.48
N TRP A 81 -1.80 -6.83 -0.58
CA TRP A 81 -0.48 -7.34 -0.91
C TRP A 81 -0.54 -8.47 -1.95
N ASP A 82 -1.49 -9.39 -1.82
CA ASP A 82 -1.67 -10.48 -2.76
C ASP A 82 -2.01 -9.95 -4.16
N ALA A 83 -2.88 -8.94 -4.26
CA ALA A 83 -3.16 -8.23 -5.50
C ALA A 83 -1.91 -7.56 -6.10
N ALA A 84 -1.06 -6.94 -5.27
CA ALA A 84 0.19 -6.33 -5.73
C ALA A 84 1.19 -7.37 -6.28
N ILE A 85 1.29 -8.52 -5.61
CA ILE A 85 2.15 -9.64 -6.03
C ILE A 85 1.64 -10.24 -7.34
N ASP A 86 0.33 -10.50 -7.44
CA ASP A 86 -0.26 -11.07 -8.65
C ASP A 86 -0.11 -10.13 -9.85
N PHE A 87 -0.30 -8.83 -9.64
CA PHE A 87 -0.05 -7.83 -10.67
C PHE A 87 1.42 -7.81 -11.11
N ALA A 88 2.36 -7.72 -10.17
CA ALA A 88 3.80 -7.76 -10.49
C ALA A 88 4.20 -9.05 -11.23
N ARG A 89 3.63 -10.20 -10.85
CA ARG A 89 3.88 -11.49 -11.50
C ARG A 89 3.34 -11.51 -12.93
N ASN A 90 2.14 -10.99 -13.15
CA ASN A 90 1.54 -10.91 -14.48
C ASN A 90 2.37 -10.02 -15.43
N GLU A 91 2.98 -8.97 -14.88
CA GLU A 91 3.89 -8.06 -15.59
C GLU A 91 5.34 -8.59 -15.68
N GLN A 92 5.60 -9.83 -15.23
CA GLN A 92 6.93 -10.48 -15.24
C GLN A 92 8.00 -9.67 -14.48
N ARG A 93 7.59 -9.03 -13.39
CA ARG A 93 8.45 -8.22 -12.50
C ARG A 93 8.70 -8.97 -11.19
N ASP A 94 9.59 -9.97 -11.26
CA ASP A 94 9.98 -10.77 -10.10
C ASP A 94 10.62 -9.92 -8.99
N ASP A 95 11.36 -8.88 -9.36
CA ASP A 95 11.96 -7.91 -8.44
C ASP A 95 10.91 -7.17 -7.59
N LEU A 96 9.76 -6.85 -8.20
CA LEU A 96 8.65 -6.21 -7.51
C LEU A 96 7.87 -7.21 -6.65
N CYS A 97 7.70 -8.45 -7.12
CA CYS A 97 7.11 -9.53 -6.31
C CYS A 97 7.88 -9.72 -5.00
N ASP A 98 9.21 -9.90 -5.12
CA ASP A 98 10.09 -10.13 -3.98
C ASP A 98 10.03 -8.97 -2.99
N ALA A 99 9.97 -7.72 -3.49
CA ALA A 99 9.87 -6.57 -2.64
C ALA A 99 8.56 -6.51 -1.83
N VAL A 100 7.42 -6.85 -2.44
CA VAL A 100 6.13 -6.90 -1.72
C VAL A 100 6.16 -8.00 -0.67
N ILE A 101 6.69 -9.18 -1.00
CA ILE A 101 6.79 -10.32 -0.07
C ILE A 101 7.69 -9.98 1.12
N GLN A 102 8.85 -9.35 0.87
CA GLN A 102 9.77 -8.93 1.92
C GLN A 102 9.15 -7.89 2.84
N GLU A 103 8.44 -6.89 2.30
CA GLU A 103 7.72 -5.90 3.11
C GLU A 103 6.66 -6.55 4.00
N ARG A 104 5.82 -7.41 3.41
CA ARG A 104 4.76 -8.14 4.10
C ARG A 104 5.35 -8.97 5.26
N ALA A 105 6.43 -9.70 5.00
CA ALA A 105 7.13 -10.47 6.04
C ALA A 105 7.70 -9.55 7.15
N ALA A 106 8.32 -8.43 6.78
CA ALA A 106 8.88 -7.48 7.73
C ALA A 106 7.82 -6.85 8.66
N LEU A 107 6.60 -6.62 8.15
CA LEU A 107 5.50 -6.07 8.95
C LEU A 107 4.84 -7.11 9.87
N MET A 108 4.79 -8.39 9.45
CA MET A 108 4.27 -9.47 10.29
C MET A 108 5.18 -9.84 11.47
N HIS A 109 6.49 -9.60 11.36
CA HIS A 109 7.46 -9.92 12.40
C HIS A 109 7.80 -8.74 13.32
N ARG A 110 7.14 -7.58 13.18
CA ARG A 110 7.26 -6.47 14.13
C ARG A 110 6.31 -6.70 15.32
N PRO A 111 6.83 -6.71 16.56
CA PRO A 111 6.04 -6.94 17.77
C PRO A 111 4.99 -5.86 18.02
#